data_AF-A0A367ZMA0-F1
#
_entry.id   AF-A0A367ZMA0-F1
#
_cell.length_a   1.000
_cell.length_b   1.000
_cell.length_c   1.000
_cell.angle_alpha   90.00
_cell.angle_beta   90.00
_cell.angle_gamma   90.00
#
_symmetry.space_group_name_H-M   'P 1'
#
loop_
_entity.id
_entity.type
_entity.pdbx_description
1 polymer ?
#
loop_
_entity_poly.entity_id
_entity_poly.type
_entity_poly.pdbx_seq_one_letter_code
_entity_poly.pdbx_strand_id
1 'polypeptide(L)'
;MDKSGRWDIWLDLESDADADQINEAVRDVLRQGNKLISRVTEAITSAPEGTIVFLTEAELLHPYLRTRVIEEYLHNKVTVCTIIFYPGERSGQFGLKFLGFYKEDSGYRSTIIGGL
;
A
#
# COMPACT_ATOMS: atom_id res chain seq x y z
N MET A 1 11.85 -5.69 13.25
CA MET A 1 10.98 -5.71 14.43
C MET A 1 10.33 -4.35 14.57
N ASP A 2 9.02 -4.33 14.77
CA ASP A 2 8.22 -3.11 14.98
C ASP A 2 8.72 -2.34 16.23
N LYS A 3 8.91 -1.04 16.10
CA LYS A 3 9.34 -0.13 17.20
C LYS A 3 8.17 0.61 17.84
N SER A 4 6.94 0.37 17.39
CA SER A 4 5.75 1.08 17.88
C SER A 4 5.27 0.63 19.26
N GLY A 5 5.84 -0.44 19.82
CA GLY A 5 5.40 -1.06 21.08
C GLY A 5 4.06 -1.77 20.98
N ARG A 6 3.42 -1.80 19.80
CA ARG A 6 2.14 -2.49 19.59
C ARG A 6 2.30 -4.00 19.53
N TRP A 7 3.49 -4.49 19.16
CA TRP A 7 3.77 -5.92 19.11
C TRP A 7 3.55 -6.59 20.48
N ASP A 8 4.05 -6.01 21.56
CA ASP A 8 3.87 -6.55 22.91
C ASP A 8 2.41 -6.48 23.36
N ILE A 9 1.68 -5.42 22.97
CA ILE A 9 0.24 -5.28 23.23
C ILE A 9 -0.54 -6.36 22.49
N TRP A 10 -0.15 -6.70 21.26
CA TRP A 10 -0.83 -7.72 20.46
C TRP A 10 -0.55 -9.11 21.02
N LEU A 11 0.69 -9.40 21.43
CA LEU A 11 1.04 -10.66 22.08
C LEU A 11 0.34 -10.84 23.43
N ASP A 12 0.07 -9.76 24.17
CA ASP A 12 -0.68 -9.81 25.43
C ASP A 12 -2.19 -10.00 25.19
N LEU A 13 -2.76 -9.31 24.20
CA LEU A 13 -4.18 -9.43 23.85
C LEU A 13 -4.52 -10.78 23.18
N GLU A 14 -3.57 -11.37 22.47
CA GLU A 14 -3.74 -12.59 21.67
C GLU A 14 -2.75 -13.67 22.12
N SER A 15 -2.50 -13.79 23.43
CA SER A 15 -1.49 -14.69 23.99
C SER A 15 -1.68 -16.17 23.63
N ASP A 16 -2.92 -16.54 23.29
CA ASP A 16 -3.32 -17.89 22.89
C ASP A 16 -3.48 -18.04 21.36
N ALA A 17 -3.38 -16.96 20.59
CA ALA A 17 -3.53 -17.00 19.15
C ALA A 17 -2.21 -17.37 18.48
N ASP A 18 -2.26 -18.33 17.57
CA ASP A 18 -1.09 -18.61 16.73
C ASP A 18 -0.90 -17.52 15.66
N ALA A 19 0.30 -17.49 15.07
CA ALA A 19 0.64 -16.48 14.06
C ALA A 19 -0.30 -16.51 12.84
N ASP A 20 -0.88 -17.66 12.51
CA ASP A 20 -1.80 -17.78 11.37
C ASP A 20 -3.14 -17.13 11.69
N GLN A 21 -3.66 -17.29 12.91
CA GLN A 21 -4.87 -16.61 13.38
C GLN A 21 -4.70 -15.09 13.39
N ILE A 22 -3.55 -14.60 13.86
CA ILE A 22 -3.24 -13.16 13.84
C ILE A 22 -3.15 -12.64 12.40
N ASN A 23 -2.49 -13.38 11.51
CA ASN A 23 -2.37 -13.00 10.10
C ASN A 23 -3.74 -12.96 9.39
N GLU A 24 -4.63 -13.93 9.67
CA GLU A 24 -5.99 -13.94 9.11
C GLU A 24 -6.84 -12.81 9.67
N ALA A 25 -6.74 -12.50 10.97
CA ALA A 25 -7.44 -11.35 11.55
C ALA A 25 -7.01 -10.02 10.91
N VAL A 26 -5.70 -9.81 10.70
CA VAL A 26 -5.18 -8.63 10.00
C VAL A 26 -5.67 -8.59 8.55
N ARG A 27 -5.63 -9.73 7.86
CA ARG A 27 -6.13 -9.86 6.48
C ARG A 27 -7.60 -9.48 6.39
N ASP A 28 -8.43 -9.98 7.30
CA ASP A 28 -9.86 -9.71 7.34
C ASP A 28 -10.16 -8.23 7.57
N VAL A 29 -9.51 -7.62 8.56
CA VAL A 29 -9.68 -6.18 8.85
C VAL A 29 -9.30 -5.32 7.65
N LEU A 30 -8.19 -5.66 6.97
CA LEU A 30 -7.72 -4.88 5.81
C LEU A 30 -8.59 -5.09 4.56
N ARG A 31 -9.19 -6.27 4.39
CA ARG A 31 -10.05 -6.59 3.24
C ARG A 31 -11.52 -6.23 3.45
N GLN A 32 -11.97 -6.14 4.70
CA GLN A 32 -13.38 -5.92 5.00
C GLN A 32 -13.87 -4.57 4.44
N GLY A 33 -14.70 -4.65 3.40
CA GLY A 33 -15.36 -3.50 2.78
C GLY A 33 -14.40 -2.50 2.12
N ASN A 34 -13.16 -2.90 1.80
CA ASN A 34 -12.12 -2.03 1.23
C ASN A 34 -11.91 -0.71 2.00
N LYS A 35 -12.20 -0.69 3.31
CA LYS A 35 -12.25 0.56 4.11
C LYS A 35 -10.96 1.36 4.05
N LEU A 36 -9.82 0.69 4.15
CA LEU A 36 -8.51 1.33 4.05
C LEU A 36 -8.32 2.01 2.69
N ILE A 37 -8.56 1.27 1.61
CA ILE A 37 -8.42 1.77 0.24
C ILE A 37 -9.37 2.93 -0.02
N SER A 38 -10.62 2.83 0.45
CA SER A 38 -11.61 3.90 0.34
C SER A 38 -11.15 5.16 1.06
N ARG A 39 -10.60 5.05 2.28
CA ARG A 39 -10.06 6.21 3.03
C ARG A 39 -8.85 6.83 2.36
N VAL A 40 -7.91 6.02 1.87
CA VAL A 40 -6.74 6.53 1.13
C VAL A 40 -7.18 7.26 -0.13
N THR A 41 -8.12 6.66 -0.87
CA THR A 41 -8.70 7.28 -2.08
C THR A 41 -9.37 8.60 -1.73
N GLU A 42 -10.23 8.62 -0.72
CA GLU A 42 -10.94 9.81 -0.28
C GLU A 42 -9.97 10.94 0.13
N ALA A 43 -8.93 10.63 0.90
CA ALA A 43 -7.92 11.60 1.31
C ALA A 43 -7.20 12.23 0.11
N ILE A 44 -6.93 11.45 -0.94
CA ILE A 44 -6.31 11.95 -2.18
C ILE A 44 -7.31 12.77 -2.99
N THR A 45 -8.53 12.27 -3.19
CA THR A 45 -9.52 12.89 -4.09
C THR A 45 -10.20 14.13 -3.50
N SER A 46 -10.21 14.26 -2.16
CA SER A 46 -10.74 15.43 -1.45
C SER A 46 -9.69 16.53 -1.21
N ALA A 47 -8.44 16.30 -1.60
CA ALA A 47 -7.37 17.28 -1.45
C ALA A 47 -7.71 18.57 -2.23
N PRO A 48 -7.50 19.77 -1.64
CA PRO A 48 -7.74 21.03 -2.33
C PRO A 48 -6.90 21.19 -3.60
N GLU A 49 -7.40 21.96 -4.55
CA GLU A 49 -6.63 22.33 -5.75
C GLU A 49 -5.28 22.98 -5.38
N GLY A 50 -4.24 22.65 -6.15
CA GLY A 50 -2.86 23.11 -5.86
C GLY A 50 -2.12 22.30 -4.79
N THR A 51 -2.74 21.25 -4.23
CA THR A 51 -2.08 20.33 -3.29
C THR A 51 -1.21 19.32 -4.03
N ILE A 52 -0.08 18.95 -3.43
CA ILE A 52 0.70 17.76 -3.83
C ILE A 52 0.56 16.72 -2.72
N VAL A 53 0.15 15.51 -3.07
CA VAL A 53 0.00 14.40 -2.13
C VAL A 53 1.16 13.43 -2.32
N PHE A 54 1.86 13.15 -1.23
CA PHE A 54 2.88 12.11 -1.16
C PHE A 54 2.34 10.89 -0.42
N LEU A 55 2.21 9.77 -1.11
CA LEU A 55 1.90 8.48 -0.50
C LEU A 55 3.20 7.72 -0.26
N THR A 56 3.70 7.80 0.96
CA THR A 56 4.88 7.07 1.42
C THR A 56 4.49 5.71 2.00
N GLU A 57 5.45 4.79 2.07
CA GLU A 57 5.25 3.48 2.72
C GLU A 57 4.06 2.69 2.16
N ALA A 58 3.75 2.85 0.87
CA ALA A 58 2.57 2.27 0.20
C ALA A 58 2.50 0.73 0.28
N GLU A 59 3.63 0.08 0.60
CA GLU A 59 3.80 -1.37 0.71
C GLU A 59 4.08 -1.85 2.15
N LEU A 60 3.94 -0.98 3.17
CA LEU A 60 4.13 -1.38 4.57
C LEU A 60 3.18 -2.51 4.98
N LEU A 61 2.03 -2.60 4.33
CA LEU A 61 1.00 -3.61 4.57
C LEU A 61 1.15 -4.85 3.69
N HIS A 62 2.28 -5.03 3.01
CA HIS A 62 2.63 -6.30 2.38
C HIS A 62 2.64 -7.43 3.43
N PRO A 63 2.13 -8.64 3.12
CA PRO A 63 1.53 -9.09 1.85
C PRO A 63 0.01 -8.86 1.75
N TYR A 64 -0.60 -8.17 2.71
CA TYR A 64 -2.05 -7.99 2.78
C TYR A 64 -2.58 -7.03 1.72
N LEU A 65 -1.80 -6.01 1.38
CA LEU A 65 -2.12 -5.02 0.36
C LEU A 65 -0.93 -4.82 -0.58
N ARG A 66 -1.21 -4.68 -1.88
CA ARG A 66 -0.24 -4.26 -2.90
C ARG A 66 -0.60 -2.86 -3.39
N THR A 67 0.39 -2.02 -3.69
CA THR A 67 0.23 -0.65 -4.20
C THR A 67 -0.65 -0.60 -5.44
N ARG A 68 -0.56 -1.62 -6.32
CA ARG A 68 -1.42 -1.74 -7.50
C ARG A 68 -2.91 -1.61 -7.19
N VAL A 69 -3.37 -2.11 -6.04
CA VAL A 69 -4.78 -1.97 -5.62
C VAL A 69 -5.13 -0.50 -5.39
N ILE A 70 -4.23 0.28 -4.78
CA ILE A 70 -4.41 1.72 -4.58
C ILE A 70 -4.50 2.42 -5.95
N GLU A 71 -3.60 2.10 -6.87
CA GLU A 71 -3.61 2.67 -8.22
C GLU A 71 -4.91 2.38 -9.00
N GLU A 72 -5.40 1.14 -8.94
CA GLU A 72 -6.64 0.73 -9.59
C GLU A 72 -7.84 1.53 -9.07
N TYR A 73 -7.87 1.82 -7.76
CA TYR A 73 -8.95 2.61 -7.16
C TYR A 73 -8.86 4.10 -7.46
N LEU A 74 -7.64 4.62 -7.62
CA LEU A 74 -7.36 6.01 -7.98
C LEU A 74 -7.55 6.27 -9.48
N HIS A 75 -7.60 5.24 -10.32
CA HIS A 75 -7.73 5.38 -11.75
C HIS A 75 -8.91 6.29 -12.13
N ASN A 76 -8.63 7.35 -12.89
CA ASN A 76 -9.57 8.42 -13.30
C ASN A 76 -10.24 9.22 -12.16
N LYS A 77 -9.74 9.14 -10.92
CA LYS A 77 -10.27 9.89 -9.78
C LYS A 77 -9.32 10.95 -9.24
N VAL A 78 -8.03 10.84 -9.53
CA VAL A 78 -7.01 11.78 -9.04
C VAL A 78 -7.17 13.16 -9.70
N THR A 79 -7.39 14.18 -8.88
CA THR A 79 -7.55 15.58 -9.30
C THR A 79 -6.35 16.47 -8.96
N VAL A 80 -5.43 15.99 -8.12
CA VAL A 80 -4.24 16.70 -7.65
C VAL A 80 -2.97 15.91 -7.95
N CYS A 81 -1.81 16.58 -7.99
CA CYS A 81 -0.54 15.89 -8.19
C CYS A 81 -0.31 14.87 -7.05
N THR A 82 -0.29 13.59 -7.39
CA THR A 82 -0.14 12.50 -6.41
C THR A 82 1.08 11.68 -6.77
N ILE A 83 2.00 11.56 -5.82
CA ILE A 83 3.26 10.83 -5.97
C ILE A 83 3.25 9.66 -4.99
N ILE A 84 3.29 8.44 -5.54
CA ILE A 84 3.37 7.21 -4.75
C ILE A 84 4.82 6.74 -4.72
N PHE A 85 5.37 6.58 -3.52
CA PHE A 85 6.71 6.04 -3.36
C PHE A 85 6.66 4.52 -3.38
N TYR A 86 7.25 3.95 -4.42
CA TYR A 86 7.28 2.52 -4.62
C TYR A 86 8.62 1.92 -4.14
N PRO A 87 8.63 1.06 -3.11
CA PRO A 87 9.86 0.41 -2.65
C PRO A 87 10.20 -0.79 -3.54
N GLY A 88 10.94 -0.52 -4.61
CA GLY A 88 11.37 -1.51 -5.57
C GLY A 88 12.19 -0.91 -6.71
N GLU A 89 12.36 -1.68 -7.76
CA GLU A 89 13.15 -1.31 -8.93
C GLU A 89 12.28 -1.21 -10.16
N ARG A 90 12.69 -0.38 -11.11
CA ARG A 90 12.02 -0.27 -12.39
C ARG A 90 12.38 -1.47 -13.26
N SER A 91 11.39 -2.03 -13.95
CA SER A 91 11.59 -3.03 -15.00
C SER A 91 11.06 -2.50 -16.33
N GLY A 92 11.97 -2.15 -17.24
CA GLY A 92 11.60 -1.57 -18.53
C GLY A 92 10.85 -0.24 -18.42
N GLN A 93 9.93 0.05 -19.34
CA GLN A 93 9.23 1.34 -19.38
C GLN A 93 8.00 1.40 -18.47
N PHE A 94 7.32 0.27 -18.27
CA PHE A 94 5.98 0.19 -17.65
C PHE A 94 5.88 -0.84 -16.52
N GLY A 95 7.01 -1.40 -16.10
CA GLY A 95 7.08 -2.43 -15.09
C GLY A 95 7.76 -1.96 -13.81
N LEU A 96 7.31 -2.51 -12.69
CA LEU A 96 7.95 -2.37 -11.39
C LEU A 96 8.21 -3.75 -10.80
N LYS A 97 9.36 -3.92 -10.16
CA LYS A 97 9.76 -5.14 -9.47
C LYS A 97 9.82 -4.88 -7.98
N PHE A 98 9.06 -5.67 -7.23
CA PHE A 98 8.85 -5.47 -5.80
C PHE A 98 9.78 -6.32 -4.95
N LEU A 99 10.40 -5.71 -3.92
CA LEU A 99 11.28 -6.33 -2.90
C LEU A 99 12.38 -7.27 -3.45
N GLY A 100 12.73 -7.17 -4.74
CA GLY A 100 13.72 -8.03 -5.40
C GLY A 100 13.31 -9.48 -5.65
N PHE A 101 12.27 -10.00 -4.99
CA PHE A 101 11.84 -11.41 -5.10
C PHE A 101 10.51 -11.63 -5.80
N TYR A 102 9.66 -10.61 -5.96
CA TYR A 102 8.49 -10.74 -6.82
C TYR A 102 8.88 -10.68 -8.29
N LYS A 103 8.07 -11.32 -9.12
CA LYS A 103 8.11 -11.09 -10.57
C LYS A 103 7.72 -9.64 -10.85
N GLU A 104 8.15 -9.16 -12.02
CA GLU A 104 7.71 -7.86 -12.53
C GLU A 104 6.17 -7.77 -12.54
N ASP A 105 5.66 -6.69 -11.97
CA ASP A 105 4.26 -6.29 -12.11
C ASP A 105 4.20 -5.29 -13.27
N SER A 106 3.50 -5.67 -14.34
CA SER A 106 3.40 -4.89 -15.57
C SER A 106 2.02 -4.25 -15.70
N GLY A 107 1.95 -3.19 -16.52
CA GLY A 107 0.71 -2.48 -16.80
C GLY A 107 0.44 -1.30 -15.88
N TYR A 108 1.48 -0.75 -15.25
CA TYR A 108 1.40 0.55 -14.59
C TYR A 108 1.00 1.62 -15.61
N ARG A 109 -0.03 2.40 -15.26
CA ARG A 109 -0.53 3.51 -16.07
C ARG A 109 0.07 4.84 -15.63
N SER A 110 0.50 4.91 -14.37
CA SER A 110 1.17 6.06 -13.78
C SER A 110 2.54 6.27 -14.43
N THR A 111 2.96 7.53 -14.57
CA THR A 111 4.32 7.84 -14.99
C THR A 111 5.31 7.35 -13.93
N ILE A 112 6.23 6.47 -14.32
CA ILE A 112 7.30 5.99 -13.44
C ILE A 112 8.49 6.95 -13.52
N ILE A 113 8.91 7.47 -12.35
CA ILE A 113 10.04 8.39 -12.22
C ILE A 113 11.10 7.74 -11.32
N GLY A 114 12.36 7.74 -11.76
CA GLY A 114 13.46 7.09 -11.04
C GLY A 114 13.55 5.57 -11.29
N GLY A 115 14.25 4.87 -10.39
CA GLY A 115 14.53 3.43 -10.46
C GLY A 115 15.53 3.09 -11.57
N LEU A 116 16.83 3.08 -11.22
CA LEU A 116 17.91 2.62 -12.09
C LEU A 116 18.13 1.11 -11.94
#